data_AF-A0A940U815-F1
#
_entry.id   AF-A0A940U815-F1
#
_cell.length_a   1.000
_cell.length_b   1.000
_cell.length_c   1.000
_cell.angle_alpha   90.00
_cell.angle_beta   90.00
_cell.angle_gamma   90.00
#
_symmetry.space_group_name_H-M   'P 1'
#
loop_
_entity.id
_entity.type
_entity.pdbx_description
1 polymer ?
#
loop_
_entity_poly.entity_id
_entity_poly.type
_entity_poly.pdbx_seq_one_letter_code
_entity_poly.pdbx_strand_id
1 'polypeptide(L)'
;MSGFRFRVEKTFSIPGRGVVVSGKVEEGKVAVEQVIGFLETTGQWKNVAVMAIEVEHRLVEEAEAGQQASLLLDGVKKNQIAIGMVFLEPPQGLVSKEAYQPEPASEPAFPDRTPAGSRIYAPGDISSGRPIQPVSGSWRLGILVLAGLLIILILLFFQGKLDPLKRRVGIDFHPAEVMEFPARQNFPSVG
;
A
#
# COMPACT_ATOMS: atom_id res chain seq x y z
N MET A 1 -25.95 -38.37 -8.32
CA MET A 1 -25.58 -37.05 -8.88
C MET A 1 -24.22 -36.72 -8.29
N SER A 2 -23.18 -36.59 -9.12
CA SER A 2 -21.83 -36.23 -8.67
C SER A 2 -21.86 -34.80 -8.16
N GLY A 3 -21.63 -34.60 -6.85
CA GLY A 3 -21.60 -33.26 -6.26
C GLY A 3 -20.34 -32.50 -6.66
N PHE A 4 -20.34 -31.17 -6.50
CA PHE A 4 -19.14 -30.35 -6.64
C PHE A 4 -18.08 -30.70 -5.58
N ARG A 5 -16.82 -30.78 -6.01
CA ARG A 5 -15.64 -30.94 -5.15
C ARG A 5 -14.47 -30.14 -5.67
N PHE A 6 -13.88 -29.30 -4.82
CA PHE A 6 -12.68 -28.55 -5.12
C PHE A 6 -11.61 -28.75 -4.04
N ARG A 7 -10.45 -29.27 -4.43
CA ARG A 7 -9.32 -29.50 -3.50
C ARG A 7 -8.41 -28.28 -3.49
N VAL A 8 -8.21 -27.69 -2.32
CA VAL A 8 -7.32 -26.54 -2.11
C VAL A 8 -5.86 -26.99 -2.11
N GLU A 9 -5.04 -26.34 -2.94
CA GLU A 9 -3.59 -26.57 -3.03
C GLU A 9 -2.80 -25.36 -2.53
N LYS A 10 -3.35 -24.15 -2.67
CA LYS A 10 -2.70 -22.91 -2.25
C LYS A 10 -3.73 -21.87 -1.81
N THR A 11 -3.33 -21.01 -0.88
CA THR A 11 -4.18 -19.92 -0.38
C THR A 11 -3.43 -18.60 -0.31
N PHE A 12 -4.10 -17.51 -0.65
CA PHE A 12 -3.59 -16.15 -0.60
C PHE A 12 -4.68 -15.20 -0.10
N SER A 13 -4.29 -14.11 0.55
CA SER A 13 -5.25 -13.06 0.94
C SER A 13 -4.97 -11.80 0.15
N ILE A 14 -6.03 -11.19 -0.37
CA ILE A 14 -6.01 -9.87 -1.00
C ILE A 14 -6.65 -8.89 0.00
N PRO A 15 -5.87 -7.98 0.61
CA PRO A 15 -6.40 -7.01 1.56
C PRO A 15 -7.60 -6.24 0.98
N GLY A 16 -8.72 -6.23 1.72
CA GLY A 16 -9.94 -5.54 1.33
C GLY A 16 -10.73 -6.17 0.16
N ARG A 17 -10.32 -7.34 -0.35
CA ARG A 17 -11.03 -8.02 -1.45
C ARG A 17 -11.40 -9.47 -1.17
N GLY A 18 -10.67 -10.17 -0.29
CA GLY A 18 -11.02 -11.52 0.14
C GLY A 18 -9.85 -12.49 0.15
N VAL A 19 -10.15 -13.78 -0.01
CA VAL A 19 -9.17 -14.87 -0.03
C VAL A 19 -9.22 -15.57 -1.38
N VAL A 20 -8.06 -15.75 -2.00
CA VAL A 20 -7.92 -16.57 -3.21
C VAL A 20 -7.48 -17.96 -2.81
N VAL A 21 -8.20 -18.97 -3.28
CA VAL A 21 -7.81 -20.38 -3.19
C VAL A 21 -7.50 -20.90 -4.58
N SER A 22 -6.35 -21.54 -4.75
CA SER A 22 -5.99 -22.24 -5.99
C SER A 22 -6.02 -23.73 -5.75
N GLY A 23 -6.48 -24.48 -6.75
CA GLY A 23 -6.69 -25.91 -6.61
C GLY A 23 -7.32 -26.54 -7.84
N LYS A 24 -7.77 -27.78 -7.68
CA LYS A 24 -8.38 -28.55 -8.76
C LYS A 24 -9.85 -28.80 -8.48
N VAL A 25 -10.69 -28.57 -9.48
CA VAL A 25 -12.07 -29.08 -9.46
C VAL A 25 -11.98 -30.59 -9.69
N GLU A 26 -12.23 -31.38 -8.65
CA GLU A 26 -12.16 -32.84 -8.73
C GLU A 26 -13.46 -33.42 -9.30
N GLU A 27 -14.61 -32.86 -8.91
CA GLU A 27 -15.94 -33.32 -9.29
C GLU A 27 -16.87 -32.12 -9.51
N GLY A 28 -17.87 -32.28 -10.40
CA GLY A 28 -18.89 -31.27 -10.66
C GLY A 28 -18.37 -30.00 -11.32
N LYS A 29 -19.02 -28.86 -11.01
CA LYS A 29 -18.66 -27.54 -11.51
C LYS A 29 -18.97 -26.45 -10.49
N VAL A 30 -18.32 -25.30 -10.62
CA VAL A 30 -18.56 -24.10 -9.81
C VAL A 30 -18.69 -22.88 -10.69
N ALA A 31 -19.65 -22.01 -10.41
CA ALA A 31 -19.87 -20.76 -11.11
C ALA A 31 -19.57 -19.54 -10.23
N VAL A 32 -19.33 -18.39 -10.85
CA VAL A 32 -19.28 -17.10 -10.16
C VAL A 32 -20.64 -16.85 -9.47
N GLU A 33 -20.60 -16.18 -8.32
CA GLU A 33 -21.73 -15.94 -7.40
C GLU A 33 -22.34 -17.19 -6.75
N GLN A 34 -21.79 -18.37 -7.01
CA GLN A 34 -22.22 -19.59 -6.32
C GLN A 34 -21.73 -19.57 -4.86
N VAL A 35 -22.59 -20.04 -3.96
CA VAL A 35 -22.22 -20.31 -2.57
C VAL A 35 -21.72 -21.74 -2.48
N ILE A 36 -20.51 -21.90 -1.96
CA ILE A 36 -19.89 -23.18 -1.65
C ILE A 36 -19.52 -23.19 -0.18
N GLY A 37 -18.98 -24.30 0.33
CA GLY A 37 -18.52 -24.32 1.71
C GLY A 37 -17.55 -25.44 2.01
N PHE A 38 -17.11 -25.45 3.26
CA PHE A 38 -16.17 -26.43 3.78
C PHE A 38 -16.47 -26.70 5.25
N LEU A 39 -15.93 -27.82 5.76
CA LEU A 39 -15.95 -28.13 7.19
C LEU A 39 -14.74 -27.49 7.86
N GLU A 40 -14.99 -26.68 8.88
CA GLU A 40 -13.95 -26.17 9.76
C GLU A 40 -13.36 -27.30 10.63
N THR A 41 -12.22 -27.05 11.26
CA THR A 41 -11.61 -27.99 12.22
C THR A 41 -12.52 -28.27 13.42
N THR A 42 -13.45 -27.37 13.74
CA THR A 42 -14.46 -27.53 14.79
C THR A 42 -15.61 -28.45 14.38
N GLY A 43 -15.67 -28.88 13.11
CA GLY A 43 -16.77 -29.65 12.55
C GLY A 43 -17.97 -28.79 12.13
N GLN A 44 -17.89 -27.47 12.29
CA GLN A 44 -18.93 -26.54 11.82
C GLN A 44 -18.82 -26.32 10.31
N TRP A 45 -19.98 -26.22 9.66
CA TRP A 45 -20.05 -25.91 8.24
C TRP A 45 -19.90 -24.40 8.02
N LYS A 46 -18.99 -24.00 7.12
CA LYS A 46 -18.81 -22.60 6.73
C LYS A 46 -19.18 -22.41 5.27
N ASN A 47 -20.09 -21.47 5.00
CA ASN A 47 -20.41 -21.04 3.65
C ASN A 47 -19.52 -19.85 3.24
N VAL A 48 -19.19 -19.80 1.96
CA VAL A 48 -18.43 -18.73 1.32
C VAL A 48 -18.97 -18.48 -0.08
N ALA A 49 -18.92 -17.23 -0.54
CA ALA A 49 -19.36 -16.87 -1.88
C ALA A 49 -18.18 -16.80 -2.86
N VAL A 50 -18.35 -17.37 -4.05
CA VAL A 50 -17.37 -17.28 -5.14
C VAL A 50 -17.56 -15.99 -5.90
N MET A 51 -16.58 -15.10 -5.86
CA MET A 51 -16.66 -13.76 -6.47
C MET A 51 -16.01 -13.67 -7.85
N ALA A 52 -15.02 -14.51 -8.12
CA ALA A 52 -14.38 -14.61 -9.43
C ALA A 52 -13.70 -15.98 -9.57
N ILE A 53 -13.62 -16.46 -10.81
CA ILE A 53 -12.96 -17.72 -11.15
C ILE A 53 -11.90 -17.44 -12.23
N GLU A 54 -10.70 -17.98 -12.04
CA GLU A 54 -9.62 -17.96 -13.02
C GLU A 54 -9.23 -19.39 -13.39
N VAL A 55 -9.18 -19.71 -14.68
CA VAL A 55 -8.67 -20.98 -15.23
C VAL A 55 -7.62 -20.62 -16.28
N GLU A 56 -6.41 -21.19 -16.16
CA GLU A 56 -5.30 -20.94 -17.11
C GLU A 56 -5.05 -19.45 -17.43
N HIS A 57 -5.02 -18.58 -16.41
CA HIS A 57 -4.80 -17.14 -16.58
C HIS A 57 -5.91 -16.37 -17.30
N ARG A 58 -7.11 -16.95 -17.38
CA ARG A 58 -8.31 -16.29 -17.93
C ARG A 58 -9.41 -16.26 -16.88
N LEU A 59 -10.08 -15.12 -16.77
CA LEU A 59 -11.33 -15.03 -16.00
C LEU A 59 -12.43 -15.77 -16.76
N VAL A 60 -13.17 -16.60 -16.04
CA VAL A 60 -14.25 -17.42 -16.58
C VAL A 60 -15.47 -17.34 -15.67
N GLU A 61 -16.64 -17.63 -16.23
CA GLU A 61 -17.91 -17.65 -15.47
C GLU A 61 -18.09 -18.96 -14.69
N GLU A 62 -17.47 -20.06 -15.14
CA GLU A 62 -17.52 -21.36 -14.47
C GLU A 62 -16.23 -22.16 -14.65
N ALA A 63 -15.97 -23.09 -13.73
CA ALA A 63 -14.92 -24.09 -13.82
C ALA A 63 -15.49 -25.49 -13.59
N GLU A 64 -14.96 -26.46 -14.33
CA GLU A 64 -15.45 -27.85 -14.38
C GLU A 64 -14.41 -28.86 -13.92
N ALA A 65 -14.89 -30.06 -13.55
CA ALA A 65 -14.05 -31.17 -13.13
C ALA A 65 -12.86 -31.42 -14.08
N GLY A 66 -11.68 -31.60 -13.49
CA GLY A 66 -10.42 -31.77 -14.20
C GLY A 66 -9.61 -30.49 -14.34
N GLN A 67 -10.22 -29.31 -14.21
CA GLN A 67 -9.54 -28.03 -14.39
C GLN A 67 -8.78 -27.57 -13.14
N GLN A 68 -7.62 -26.96 -13.37
CA GLN A 68 -6.93 -26.15 -12.37
C GLN A 68 -7.57 -24.76 -12.34
N ALA A 69 -8.09 -24.34 -11.19
CA ALA A 69 -8.77 -23.08 -11.03
C ALA A 69 -8.30 -22.31 -9.79
N SER A 70 -8.45 -20.98 -9.85
CA SER A 70 -8.35 -20.11 -8.68
C SER A 70 -9.70 -19.43 -8.43
N LEU A 71 -10.17 -19.49 -7.18
CA LEU A 71 -11.44 -18.92 -6.75
C LEU A 71 -11.17 -17.76 -5.80
N LEU A 72 -11.68 -16.57 -6.11
CA LEU A 72 -11.74 -15.46 -5.16
C LEU A 72 -12.98 -15.65 -4.29
N LEU A 73 -12.79 -15.70 -2.98
CA LEU A 73 -13.82 -15.96 -1.99
C LEU A 73 -14.06 -14.74 -1.12
N ASP A 74 -15.34 -14.47 -0.83
CA ASP A 74 -15.78 -13.48 0.15
C ASP A 74 -16.34 -14.14 1.42
N GLY A 75 -16.21 -13.44 2.55
CA GLY A 75 -16.73 -13.88 3.85
C GLY A 75 -15.84 -14.86 4.64
N VAL A 76 -14.58 -15.03 4.24
CA VAL A 76 -13.64 -15.95 4.90
C VAL A 76 -12.26 -15.33 5.11
N LYS A 77 -11.59 -15.74 6.19
CA LYS A 77 -10.19 -15.37 6.47
C LYS A 77 -9.25 -16.48 6.01
N LYS A 78 -8.06 -16.12 5.54
CA LYS A 78 -7.05 -17.08 5.07
C LYS A 78 -6.72 -18.17 6.10
N ASN A 79 -6.68 -17.84 7.39
CA ASN A 79 -6.35 -18.78 8.47
C ASN A 79 -7.45 -19.83 8.75
N GLN A 80 -8.65 -19.66 8.19
CA GLN A 80 -9.73 -20.64 8.28
C GLN A 80 -9.61 -21.73 7.20
N ILE A 81 -8.74 -21.53 6.20
CA ILE A 81 -8.60 -22.43 5.05
C ILE A 81 -7.21 -23.08 5.10
N ALA A 82 -7.19 -24.41 5.16
CA ALA A 82 -5.97 -25.20 5.12
C ALA A 82 -5.70 -25.75 3.71
N ILE A 83 -4.43 -25.94 3.37
CA ILE A 83 -4.04 -26.69 2.16
C ILE A 83 -4.49 -28.15 2.33
N GLY A 84 -5.04 -28.75 1.28
CA GLY A 84 -5.65 -30.08 1.28
C GLY A 84 -7.12 -30.09 1.71
N MET A 85 -7.66 -28.97 2.19
CA MET A 85 -9.08 -28.83 2.49
C MET A 85 -9.92 -28.98 1.21
N VAL A 86 -11.12 -29.53 1.36
CA VAL A 86 -12.03 -29.79 0.26
C VAL A 86 -13.28 -28.92 0.41
N PHE A 87 -13.59 -28.20 -0.66
CA PHE A 87 -14.78 -27.37 -0.77
C PHE A 87 -15.87 -28.15 -1.50
N LEU A 88 -17.09 -28.04 -1.03
CA LEU A 88 -18.25 -28.78 -1.54
C LEU A 88 -19.45 -27.83 -1.73
N GLU A 89 -20.46 -28.34 -2.40
CA GLU A 89 -21.79 -27.75 -2.35
C GLU A 89 -22.32 -27.70 -0.90
N PRO A 90 -23.09 -26.66 -0.53
CA PRO A 90 -23.75 -26.61 0.77
C PRO A 90 -24.67 -27.81 0.98
N PRO A 91 -24.77 -28.34 2.22
CA PRO A 91 -25.78 -29.33 2.56
C PRO A 91 -27.19 -28.80 2.23
N GLN A 92 -28.10 -29.68 1.83
CA GLN A 92 -29.48 -29.31 1.56
C GLN A 92 -30.13 -28.68 2.80
N GLY A 93 -30.83 -27.55 2.63
CA GLY A 93 -31.38 -26.75 3.74
C GLY A 93 -30.37 -25.75 4.36
N LEU A 94 -29.10 -25.84 3.95
CA LEU A 94 -27.97 -24.95 4.14
C LEU A 94 -28.28 -23.46 3.98
N VAL A 95 -28.40 -23.07 2.70
CA VAL A 95 -28.41 -21.69 2.21
C VAL A 95 -28.86 -21.71 0.73
N SER A 96 -29.85 -20.89 0.33
CA SER A 96 -30.03 -20.48 -1.06
C SER A 96 -29.23 -19.19 -1.32
N LYS A 97 -28.95 -18.83 -2.58
CA LYS A 97 -28.19 -17.61 -2.94
C LYS A 97 -28.70 -16.35 -2.22
N GLU A 98 -30.01 -16.30 -1.94
CA GLU A 98 -30.71 -15.21 -1.25
C GLU A 98 -30.51 -15.20 0.28
N ALA A 99 -30.15 -16.34 0.87
CA ALA A 99 -29.99 -16.50 2.33
C ALA A 99 -28.54 -16.33 2.82
N TYR A 100 -27.55 -16.31 1.91
CA TYR A 100 -26.17 -16.05 2.30
C TYR A 100 -26.00 -14.56 2.66
N GLN A 101 -25.99 -14.28 3.95
CA GLN A 101 -25.52 -13.01 4.46
C GLN A 101 -24.04 -13.19 4.82
N PRO A 102 -23.11 -12.48 4.17
CA PRO A 102 -21.71 -12.55 4.55
C PRO A 102 -21.61 -12.19 6.03
N GLU A 103 -20.98 -13.06 6.82
CA GLU A 103 -20.64 -12.69 8.19
C GLU A 103 -19.89 -11.36 8.13
N PRO A 104 -20.32 -10.32 8.87
CA PRO A 104 -19.64 -9.05 8.84
C PRO A 104 -18.19 -9.32 9.20
N ALA A 105 -17.28 -9.03 8.26
CA ALA A 105 -15.86 -9.21 8.45
C ALA A 105 -15.53 -8.55 9.78
N SER A 106 -15.25 -9.35 10.81
CA SER A 106 -14.98 -8.84 12.14
C SER A 106 -13.91 -7.78 11.97
N GLU A 107 -14.30 -6.52 12.12
CA GLU A 107 -13.37 -5.40 12.15
C GLU A 107 -12.28 -5.86 13.11
N PRO A 108 -10.99 -5.86 12.72
CA PRO A 108 -9.96 -6.09 13.72
C PRO A 108 -10.28 -5.09 14.82
N ALA A 109 -10.62 -5.58 16.01
CA ALA A 109 -10.90 -4.73 17.15
C ALA A 109 -9.65 -3.86 17.31
N PHE A 110 -9.71 -2.65 16.77
CA PHE A 110 -8.70 -1.66 17.05
C PHE A 110 -8.83 -1.53 18.57
N PRO A 111 -7.80 -1.89 19.35
CA PRO A 111 -7.85 -1.63 20.78
C PRO A 111 -8.20 -0.17 20.89
N ASP A 112 -9.30 0.13 21.59
CA ASP A 112 -9.81 1.48 21.77
C ASP A 112 -8.69 2.31 22.40
N ARG A 113 -7.86 2.91 21.55
CA ARG A 113 -6.92 3.94 21.91
C ARG A 113 -7.65 5.25 21.71
N THR A 114 -8.77 5.41 22.39
CA THR A 114 -9.24 6.72 22.79
C THR A 114 -8.43 7.10 24.04
N PRO A 115 -7.35 7.90 23.94
CA PRO A 115 -6.97 8.70 25.10
C PRO A 115 -8.19 9.57 25.44
N ALA A 116 -8.58 9.61 26.71
CA ALA A 116 -9.71 10.41 27.18
C ALA A 116 -9.62 11.83 26.59
N GLY A 117 -10.44 12.15 25.58
CA GLY A 117 -10.34 13.44 24.90
C GLY A 117 -11.04 13.64 23.55
N SER A 118 -11.49 12.63 22.81
CA SER A 118 -12.11 12.85 21.49
C SER A 118 -13.61 12.55 21.46
N ARG A 119 -14.40 13.44 22.05
CA ARG A 119 -15.86 13.49 21.88
C ARG A 119 -16.18 14.23 20.59
N ILE A 120 -16.02 13.59 19.42
CA ILE A 120 -16.60 14.09 18.17
C ILE A 120 -17.06 12.87 17.37
N TYR A 121 -18.31 12.93 16.88
CA TYR A 121 -19.04 11.97 16.04
C TYR A 121 -19.93 10.95 16.78
N ALA A 122 -21.14 11.41 17.14
CA ALA A 122 -22.35 10.59 17.09
C ALA A 122 -23.02 10.80 15.71
N PRO A 123 -23.66 9.78 15.09
CA PRO A 123 -24.29 9.91 13.78
C PRO A 123 -25.70 10.50 13.90
N GLY A 124 -25.92 11.67 13.29
CA GLY A 124 -27.22 12.34 13.23
C GLY A 124 -27.37 13.46 12.20
N ASP A 125 -26.29 13.98 11.59
CA ASP A 125 -26.37 15.20 10.76
C ASP A 125 -25.88 14.98 9.32
N ILE A 126 -26.69 14.34 8.47
CA ILE A 126 -26.39 14.10 7.04
C ILE A 126 -27.12 15.10 6.11
N SER A 127 -27.31 16.36 6.53
CA SER A 127 -28.07 17.36 5.74
C SER A 127 -27.33 18.67 5.41
N SER A 128 -26.08 18.87 5.82
CA SER A 128 -25.34 20.08 5.44
C SER A 128 -24.07 19.71 4.68
N GLY A 129 -24.04 19.92 3.36
CA GLY A 129 -22.88 19.68 2.51
C GLY A 129 -21.63 20.40 3.02
N ARG A 130 -20.75 19.68 3.73
CA ARG A 130 -19.43 20.16 4.12
C ARG A 130 -18.37 19.52 3.22
N PRO A 131 -17.33 20.27 2.82
CA PRO A 131 -16.31 19.77 1.91
C PRO A 131 -15.55 18.59 2.54
N ILE A 132 -15.26 17.60 1.70
CA ILE A 132 -14.51 16.39 2.02
C ILE A 132 -13.14 16.82 2.55
N GLN A 133 -12.84 16.52 3.82
CA GLN A 133 -11.49 16.78 4.35
C GLN A 133 -10.51 15.75 3.76
N PRO A 134 -9.33 16.16 3.25
CA PRO A 134 -8.38 15.23 2.67
C PRO A 134 -7.79 14.33 3.76
N VAL A 135 -7.65 13.05 3.41
CA VAL A 135 -7.03 12.00 4.24
C VAL A 135 -5.68 12.46 4.79
N SER A 136 -5.49 12.28 6.09
CA SER A 136 -4.27 12.57 6.83
C SER A 136 -3.11 11.71 6.32
N GLY A 137 -2.41 12.24 5.31
CA GLY A 137 -1.17 11.69 4.75
C GLY A 137 -0.06 12.74 4.70
N SER A 138 -0.03 13.70 5.63
CA SER A 138 0.85 14.87 5.53
C SER A 138 2.34 14.63 5.82
N TRP A 139 2.74 13.41 6.19
CA TRP A 139 4.17 13.10 6.33
C TRP A 139 4.84 12.98 4.95
N ARG A 140 4.13 12.48 3.94
CA ARG A 140 4.63 12.36 2.57
C ARG A 140 4.81 13.74 1.92
N LEU A 141 3.85 14.64 2.13
CA LEU A 141 3.98 16.03 1.69
C LEU A 141 5.14 16.73 2.40
N GLY A 142 5.29 16.50 3.72
CA GLY A 142 6.43 17.02 4.48
C GLY A 142 7.78 16.55 3.92
N ILE A 143 7.91 15.27 3.57
CA ILE A 143 9.13 14.72 2.95
C ILE A 143 9.42 15.38 1.59
N LEU A 144 8.41 15.55 0.74
CA LEU A 144 8.58 16.15 -0.58
C LEU A 144 8.99 17.64 -0.48
N VAL A 145 8.40 18.38 0.46
CA VAL A 145 8.78 19.77 0.72
C VAL A 145 10.21 19.86 1.26
N LEU A 146 10.60 18.98 2.19
CA LEU A 146 11.95 18.96 2.75
C LEU A 146 13.00 18.60 1.70
N ALA A 147 12.72 17.59 0.86
CA ALA A 147 13.59 17.18 -0.25
C ALA A 147 13.73 18.31 -1.28
N GLY A 148 12.64 19.00 -1.61
CA GLY A 148 12.68 20.16 -2.51
C GLY A 148 13.52 21.31 -1.95
N LEU A 149 13.34 21.66 -0.67
CA LEU A 149 14.14 22.68 0.02
C LEU A 149 15.63 22.31 0.06
N LEU A 150 15.95 21.03 0.31
CA LEU A 150 17.33 20.53 0.32
C LEU A 150 17.97 20.66 -1.07
N ILE A 151 17.27 20.29 -2.13
CA ILE A 151 17.75 20.42 -3.51
C ILE A 151 18.01 21.90 -3.85
N ILE A 152 17.10 22.81 -3.48
CA ILE A 152 17.28 24.26 -3.69
C ILE A 152 18.51 24.76 -2.93
N LEU A 153 18.71 24.35 -1.68
CA LEU A 153 19.89 24.71 -0.87
C LEU A 153 21.19 24.22 -1.52
N ILE A 154 21.21 22.98 -2.01
CA ILE A 154 22.35 22.41 -2.74
C ILE A 154 22.63 23.22 -4.01
N LEU A 155 21.61 23.54 -4.80
CA LEU A 155 21.77 24.36 -6.01
C LEU A 155 22.30 25.77 -5.67
N LEU A 156 21.80 26.40 -4.61
CA LEU A 156 22.30 27.72 -4.17
C LEU A 156 23.74 27.67 -3.66
N PHE A 157 24.13 26.56 -3.04
CA PHE A 157 25.51 26.30 -2.61
C PHE A 157 26.44 26.15 -3.82
N PHE A 158 26.06 25.33 -4.81
CA PHE A 158 26.85 25.16 -6.05
C PHE A 158 26.86 26.39 -6.96
N GLN A 159 25.86 27.26 -6.87
CA GLN A 159 25.88 28.58 -7.53
C GLN A 159 26.77 29.61 -6.80
N GLY A 160 27.44 29.25 -5.69
CA GLY A 160 28.36 30.15 -4.97
C GLY A 160 27.67 31.33 -4.27
N LYS A 161 26.33 31.29 -4.15
CA LYS A 161 25.53 32.38 -3.57
C LYS A 161 25.49 32.32 -2.04
N LEU A 162 25.80 31.14 -1.47
CA LEU A 162 25.96 30.88 -0.05
C LEU A 162 27.45 30.63 0.26
N ASP A 163 28.28 31.65 0.05
CA ASP A 163 29.69 31.61 0.43
C ASP A 163 29.88 32.42 1.74
N PRO A 164 29.87 31.77 2.92
CA PRO A 164 29.94 32.47 4.21
C PRO A 164 31.30 33.14 4.45
N LEU A 165 32.31 32.82 3.65
CA LEU A 165 33.66 33.39 3.77
C LEU A 165 33.83 34.71 3.01
N LYS A 166 32.93 35.06 2.08
CA LYS A 166 33.05 36.29 1.27
C LYS A 166 32.69 37.58 2.02
N ARG A 167 32.20 37.48 3.27
CA ARG A 167 31.78 38.63 4.08
C ARG A 167 32.84 39.14 5.08
N ARG A 168 34.05 38.56 5.11
CA ARG A 168 35.09 38.92 6.09
C ARG A 168 36.46 39.28 5.52
N VAL A 169 36.58 39.66 4.24
CA VAL A 169 37.80 40.33 3.77
C VAL A 169 37.40 41.42 2.77
N GLY A 170 36.92 42.54 3.31
CA GLY A 170 37.07 43.83 2.63
C GLY A 170 38.48 44.33 2.95
N ILE A 171 39.44 44.01 2.11
CA ILE A 171 40.71 44.73 2.07
C ILE A 171 40.76 45.38 0.68
N ASP A 172 40.47 46.67 0.67
CA ASP A 172 40.67 47.53 -0.49
C ASP A 172 42.18 47.61 -0.75
N PHE A 173 42.63 46.99 -1.85
CA PHE A 173 43.99 47.19 -2.33
C PHE A 173 44.11 48.59 -2.93
N HIS A 174 44.83 49.46 -2.23
CA HIS A 174 45.29 50.75 -2.76
C HIS A 174 46.36 50.48 -3.85
N PRO A 175 46.26 51.04 -5.06
CA PRO A 175 47.29 50.84 -6.07
C PRO A 175 48.58 51.53 -5.65
N ALA A 176 49.69 50.80 -5.71
CA ALA A 176 51.01 51.26 -5.32
C ALA A 176 51.43 52.53 -6.09
N GLU A 177 51.76 53.56 -5.32
CA GLU A 177 52.41 54.78 -5.75
C GLU A 177 53.79 54.45 -6.35
N VAL A 178 54.02 54.95 -7.57
CA VAL A 178 55.27 54.84 -8.32
C VAL A 178 56.33 55.68 -7.60
N MET A 179 57.21 55.04 -6.82
CA MET A 179 58.43 55.70 -6.35
C MET A 179 59.49 55.62 -7.44
N GLU A 180 59.71 56.75 -8.11
CA GLU A 180 60.88 57.03 -8.94
C GLU A 180 62.17 56.93 -8.11
N PHE A 181 63.14 56.17 -8.61
CA PHE A 181 64.51 56.18 -8.09
C PHE A 181 65.31 57.32 -8.75
N PRO A 182 65.98 58.21 -8.00
CA PRO A 182 66.82 59.23 -8.59
C PRO A 182 68.14 58.60 -9.10
N ALA A 183 68.50 58.94 -10.33
CA ALA A 183 69.81 58.65 -10.91
C ALA A 183 70.93 59.24 -10.03
N ARG A 184 71.84 58.39 -9.53
CA ARG A 184 73.06 58.84 -8.88
C ARG A 184 74.28 58.59 -9.76
N GLN A 185 75.03 59.68 -9.90
CA GLN A 185 76.13 59.91 -10.82
C GLN A 185 77.44 59.22 -10.39
N ASN A 186 78.33 59.07 -11.38
CA ASN A 186 79.72 58.64 -11.31
C ASN A 186 80.58 59.35 -10.25
N PHE A 187 81.70 58.72 -9.85
CA PHE A 187 83.11 59.23 -9.76
C PHE A 187 83.95 58.35 -8.78
N PRO A 188 85.32 58.40 -8.78
CA PRO A 188 86.23 57.70 -9.68
C PRO A 188 87.23 56.75 -8.95
N SER A 189 88.09 56.13 -9.77
CA SER A 189 89.28 55.28 -9.55
C SER A 189 90.17 55.45 -8.30
N VAL A 190 90.83 54.37 -7.87
CA VAL A 190 92.31 54.11 -7.98
C VAL A 190 92.68 52.88 -7.12
N GLY A 191 93.57 52.04 -7.66
CA GLY A 191 94.25 50.93 -6.99
C GLY A 191 95.00 50.08 -8.02
#